data_AF-A0A4Q6B2M4-F1
#
_entry.id   AF-A0A4Q6B2M4-F1
#
_cell.length_a   1.000
_cell.length_b   1.000
_cell.length_c   1.000
_cell.angle_alpha   90.00
_cell.angle_beta   90.00
_cell.angle_gamma   90.00
#
_symmetry.space_group_name_H-M   'P 1'
#
loop_
_entity.id
_entity.type
_entity.pdbx_description
1 polymer ?
#
loop_
_entity_poly.entity_id
_entity_poly.type
_entity_poly.pdbx_seq_one_letter_code
_entity_poly.pdbx_strand_id
1 'polypeptide(L)'
;MCGLSLVSKRQNPCARLMPVLILTLALGSACGSKQGYDEGTGLEDAVLGGGGGTRTETNPTVVTTGSTTYTRPAPVYNIVNVTQIIEATSGIPGWTAAMLPFTGTPSAIGQTVQDAQTPFQYNFNFPQNNYQFVEAHLVIDTARDASDTEGIFVNGVFTGRPPLANVNSSSTEITDKLYFGNGVNTPNTHFIDFSLAHYKVATRNTFDLLLSDLLTGSSKTSLDLLKTNELNVVTGDDSRVYQAYLVLRGRTISDSTLSCSQSPTYTFTNRYIHNDGNTVGAAAFAAPVGSPFQSWGAAIGTYKAVEFNFDAPLPKVDLSNITVSAANILMSVKRNNTGKAAIVINGIGVAEPGFDRTTATASVESWNDAAIPAFQSFLSTIPTTGVSTAVTLNLNSLFGASQVRDLLSQGKLNVSFAGSQIISGSGATSARGFSAPISGPELDLQGSYSTEVCVVPDNPDSVLTQDGIRAVTPETETIAGSSQILNDGAGPVISSLQATEIGSTKATILWLTDEPSTAVVSYGVGNPNLTTVRNDTLTTFHQIELTGLSPYKYYSFKVTSADKFGNPSSSNVLVFTTLR
;
A
#
# COMPACT_ATOMS: atom_id res chain seq x y z
N MET A 1 -43.62 13.36 -40.58
CA MET A 1 -44.73 14.30 -40.30
C MET A 1 -44.82 14.40 -38.78
N CYS A 2 -44.51 15.55 -38.15
CA CYS A 2 -45.34 16.77 -38.06
C CYS A 2 -46.64 16.51 -37.26
N GLY A 3 -46.91 17.12 -36.09
CA GLY A 3 -46.08 17.94 -35.18
C GLY A 3 -46.69 19.30 -34.81
N LEU A 4 -46.33 19.83 -33.61
CA LEU A 4 -46.69 21.16 -33.04
C LEU A 4 -48.21 21.32 -32.69
N SER A 5 -48.70 22.22 -31.82
CA SER A 5 -48.16 23.21 -30.83
C SER A 5 -49.34 23.63 -29.89
N LEU A 6 -49.26 24.33 -28.75
CA LEU A 6 -48.21 24.97 -27.91
C LEU A 6 -48.68 24.82 -26.41
N VAL A 7 -48.49 25.64 -25.36
CA VAL A 7 -47.98 27.01 -25.08
C VAL A 7 -47.43 27.12 -23.62
N SER A 8 -47.01 28.31 -23.17
CA SER A 8 -46.42 28.63 -21.85
C SER A 8 -47.47 28.81 -20.69
N LYS A 9 -47.16 29.03 -19.39
CA LYS A 9 -46.01 29.72 -18.76
C LYS A 9 -45.91 29.48 -17.21
N ARG A 10 -44.66 29.30 -16.71
CA ARG A 10 -44.06 29.61 -15.38
C ARG A 10 -44.83 29.52 -14.02
N GLN A 11 -44.16 28.81 -13.10
CA GLN A 11 -43.87 29.09 -11.66
C GLN A 11 -44.87 28.80 -10.52
N ASN A 12 -44.37 27.98 -9.57
CA ASN A 12 -44.63 27.84 -8.13
C ASN A 12 -46.05 27.52 -7.62
N PRO A 13 -46.13 26.56 -6.67
CA PRO A 13 -46.69 26.88 -5.35
C PRO A 13 -45.85 26.32 -4.18
N CYS A 14 -45.94 26.99 -3.01
CA CYS A 14 -45.39 26.49 -1.74
C CYS A 14 -46.41 25.57 -1.02
N ALA A 15 -45.93 24.57 -0.28
CA ALA A 15 -46.76 23.75 0.61
C ALA A 15 -46.93 24.39 2.00
N ARG A 16 -47.99 24.00 2.74
CA ARG A 16 -48.34 24.50 4.08
C ARG A 16 -48.41 23.38 5.11
N LEU A 17 -47.98 23.67 6.34
CA LEU A 17 -48.44 23.09 7.61
C LEU A 17 -48.47 24.29 8.60
N MET A 18 -49.61 24.79 9.09
CA MET A 18 -50.64 24.24 10.01
C MET A 18 -50.37 24.56 11.50
N PRO A 19 -51.42 24.75 12.34
CA PRO A 19 -51.56 26.04 13.04
C PRO A 19 -51.59 25.95 14.60
N VAL A 20 -51.93 27.08 15.22
CA VAL A 20 -51.83 27.36 16.67
C VAL A 20 -53.22 27.62 17.30
N LEU A 21 -53.47 26.96 18.45
CA LEU A 21 -54.38 27.30 19.56
C LEU A 21 -55.92 27.30 19.34
N ILE A 22 -56.64 26.57 20.22
CA ILE A 22 -57.66 27.03 21.20
C ILE A 22 -58.53 25.84 21.69
N LEU A 23 -58.65 25.65 23.00
CA LEU A 23 -59.82 25.03 23.64
C LEU A 23 -59.98 25.53 25.10
N THR A 24 -61.16 25.33 25.70
CA THR A 24 -61.72 26.18 26.78
C THR A 24 -61.72 25.54 28.18
N LEU A 25 -62.01 26.35 29.22
CA LEU A 25 -61.97 26.01 30.65
C LEU A 25 -63.00 24.95 31.11
N ALA A 26 -62.64 24.20 32.16
CA ALA A 26 -63.56 23.76 33.22
C ALA A 26 -62.81 23.59 34.58
N LEU A 27 -63.54 23.72 35.70
CA LEU A 27 -63.02 23.88 37.07
C LEU A 27 -62.66 22.56 37.78
N GLY A 28 -61.71 22.62 38.74
CA GLY A 28 -61.44 21.57 39.73
C GLY A 28 -60.41 22.03 40.79
N SER A 29 -60.73 21.98 42.08
CA SER A 29 -60.01 22.71 43.15
C SER A 29 -59.47 21.84 44.28
N ALA A 30 -58.27 22.15 44.79
CA ALA A 30 -57.76 21.74 46.11
C ALA A 30 -56.75 22.79 46.66
N CYS A 31 -56.62 22.91 47.98
CA CYS A 31 -55.81 23.95 48.66
C CYS A 31 -54.57 23.39 49.40
N GLY A 32 -53.57 24.25 49.64
CA GLY A 32 -52.47 24.04 50.60
C GLY A 32 -51.59 25.29 50.71
N SER A 33 -51.22 25.74 51.92
CA SER A 33 -50.67 27.10 52.15
C SER A 33 -49.66 27.23 53.31
N LYS A 34 -48.78 28.24 53.18
CA LYS A 34 -48.07 29.08 54.21
C LYS A 34 -47.11 30.03 53.44
N GLN A 35 -47.05 31.35 53.67
CA GLN A 35 -46.51 32.13 54.82
C GLN A 35 -45.02 31.84 55.13
N GLY A 36 -44.13 32.81 55.36
CA GLY A 36 -44.25 34.28 55.35
C GLY A 36 -43.35 34.94 56.44
N TYR A 37 -42.90 36.20 56.23
CA TYR A 37 -41.99 36.99 57.10
C TYR A 37 -40.51 36.49 57.16
N ASP A 38 -39.48 37.29 57.52
CA ASP A 38 -39.46 38.67 58.07
C ASP A 38 -38.23 39.50 57.63
N GLU A 39 -38.17 40.79 58.01
CA GLU A 39 -37.01 41.70 57.80
C GLU A 39 -36.15 41.94 59.06
N GLY A 40 -34.86 42.25 58.85
CA GLY A 40 -34.13 43.28 59.62
C GLY A 40 -33.56 42.97 61.01
N THR A 41 -32.22 42.96 61.12
CA THR A 41 -31.35 43.45 62.23
C THR A 41 -29.89 43.00 61.97
N GLY A 42 -28.83 43.68 62.41
CA GLY A 42 -28.74 44.96 63.12
C GLY A 42 -27.46 45.09 63.96
N LEU A 43 -26.32 45.41 63.34
CA LEU A 43 -25.01 45.71 63.96
C LEU A 43 -24.19 46.58 62.98
N GLU A 44 -23.32 47.51 63.38
CA GLU A 44 -23.28 48.42 64.54
C GLU A 44 -22.28 49.55 64.16
N ASP A 45 -22.49 50.79 64.61
CA ASP A 45 -21.74 51.96 64.11
C ASP A 45 -20.48 52.27 64.95
N ALA A 46 -19.37 52.64 64.30
CA ALA A 46 -18.11 53.00 64.98
C ALA A 46 -17.32 54.08 64.22
N VAL A 47 -17.57 55.35 64.53
CA VAL A 47 -16.97 56.52 63.87
C VAL A 47 -15.77 57.07 64.65
N LEU A 48 -14.61 57.24 64.01
CA LEU A 48 -13.51 58.09 64.48
C LEU A 48 -12.69 58.72 63.34
N GLY A 49 -12.36 60.01 63.49
CA GLY A 49 -11.16 60.64 62.91
C GLY A 49 -11.19 61.02 61.42
N GLY A 50 -11.29 62.32 61.12
CA GLY A 50 -11.17 62.86 59.75
C GLY A 50 -9.82 63.53 59.47
N GLY A 51 -9.50 63.70 58.18
CA GLY A 51 -8.36 64.49 57.68
C GLY A 51 -8.58 64.83 56.21
N GLY A 52 -8.62 66.12 55.87
CA GLY A 52 -9.08 66.59 54.55
C GLY A 52 -8.03 66.53 53.44
N GLY A 53 -8.45 66.17 52.23
CA GLY A 53 -7.66 66.28 51.00
C GLY A 53 -8.57 66.37 49.78
N THR A 54 -8.46 67.45 48.99
CA THR A 54 -9.30 67.65 47.80
C THR A 54 -8.94 66.67 46.69
N ARG A 55 -9.94 65.95 46.16
CA ARG A 55 -9.85 65.27 44.86
C ARG A 55 -10.98 65.69 43.94
N THR A 56 -10.60 66.04 42.72
CA THR A 56 -11.46 66.33 41.58
C THR A 56 -12.27 65.09 41.17
N GLU A 57 -13.35 65.32 40.43
CA GLU A 57 -14.15 64.23 39.87
C GLU A 57 -13.32 63.30 38.97
N THR A 58 -13.33 62.02 39.30
CA THR A 58 -13.14 60.93 38.34
C THR A 58 -14.28 59.96 38.55
N ASN A 59 -15.19 59.83 37.58
CA ASN A 59 -16.12 58.71 37.54
C ASN A 59 -15.32 57.40 37.68
N PRO A 60 -15.82 56.39 38.42
CA PRO A 60 -15.14 55.11 38.51
C PRO A 60 -15.06 54.49 37.11
N THR A 61 -13.85 54.40 36.57
CA THR A 61 -13.60 53.70 35.32
C THR A 61 -14.07 52.26 35.46
N VAL A 62 -15.14 51.89 34.77
CA VAL A 62 -15.48 50.48 34.56
C VAL A 62 -14.37 49.90 33.70
N VAL A 63 -13.39 49.28 34.36
CA VAL A 63 -12.38 48.47 33.67
C VAL A 63 -13.10 47.22 33.20
N THR A 64 -13.62 47.28 31.97
CA THR A 64 -13.89 46.08 31.18
C THR A 64 -12.55 45.41 30.95
N THR A 65 -12.20 44.43 31.78
CA THR A 65 -11.08 43.53 31.55
C THR A 65 -11.24 42.96 30.13
N GLY A 66 -10.28 43.21 29.25
CA GLY A 66 -10.33 42.72 27.89
C GLY A 66 -10.45 41.20 27.89
N SER A 67 -11.29 40.65 27.01
CA SER A 67 -11.38 39.20 26.86
C SER A 67 -10.08 38.67 26.28
N THR A 68 -9.31 37.93 27.07
CA THR A 68 -8.06 37.30 26.61
C THR A 68 -8.39 35.98 25.92
N THR A 69 -8.72 36.05 24.63
CA THR A 69 -8.89 34.85 23.79
C THR A 69 -7.55 34.12 23.68
N TYR A 70 -7.43 32.96 24.34
CA TYR A 70 -6.32 32.05 24.12
C TYR A 70 -6.67 31.07 23.00
N THR A 71 -6.19 31.35 21.78
CA THR A 71 -6.11 30.33 20.73
C THR A 71 -5.05 29.31 21.17
N ARG A 72 -5.49 28.19 21.77
CA ARG A 72 -4.65 27.00 21.90
C ARG A 72 -4.26 26.60 20.47
N PRO A 73 -2.96 26.54 20.11
CA PRO A 73 -2.57 26.07 18.78
C PRO A 73 -3.08 24.63 18.61
N ALA A 74 -3.61 24.31 17.44
CA ALA A 74 -4.00 22.94 17.12
C ALA A 74 -2.78 22.03 17.33
N PRO A 75 -2.92 20.87 18.01
CA PRO A 75 -1.83 19.92 18.17
C PRO A 75 -1.30 19.52 16.79
N VAL A 76 0.02 19.69 16.57
CA VAL A 76 0.67 19.37 15.29
C VAL A 76 0.85 17.85 15.21
N TYR A 77 -0.20 17.19 14.71
CA TYR A 77 -0.15 15.76 14.46
C TYR A 77 0.75 15.41 13.27
N ASN A 78 1.26 14.18 13.29
CA ASN A 78 2.00 13.55 12.21
C ASN A 78 1.20 12.37 11.66
N ILE A 79 1.16 12.23 10.33
CA ILE A 79 0.67 11.01 9.67
C ILE A 79 1.82 10.01 9.66
N VAL A 80 1.70 8.94 10.45
CA VAL A 80 2.72 7.89 10.59
C VAL A 80 2.24 6.63 9.87
N ASN A 81 2.99 6.18 8.88
CA ASN A 81 2.78 4.86 8.27
C ASN A 81 3.28 3.79 9.25
N VAL A 82 2.50 2.73 9.46
CA VAL A 82 2.78 1.69 10.47
C VAL A 82 2.66 0.31 9.84
N THR A 83 3.63 -0.55 10.15
CA THR A 83 3.68 -1.93 9.66
C THR A 83 3.71 -2.88 10.85
N GLN A 84 2.89 -3.94 10.81
CA GLN A 84 2.95 -5.06 11.74
C GLN A 84 3.32 -6.32 10.96
N ILE A 85 4.11 -7.20 11.57
CA ILE A 85 4.37 -8.55 11.07
C ILE A 85 3.86 -9.51 12.13
N ILE A 86 2.91 -10.37 11.77
CA ILE A 86 2.24 -11.31 12.67
C ILE A 86 2.57 -12.74 12.22
N GLU A 87 3.09 -13.56 13.13
CA GLU A 87 3.48 -14.94 12.84
C GLU A 87 2.27 -15.88 12.86
N ALA A 88 2.22 -16.82 11.93
CA ALA A 88 1.16 -17.82 11.88
C ALA A 88 1.29 -18.84 13.03
N THR A 89 0.21 -19.03 13.79
CA THR A 89 0.07 -20.18 14.69
C THR A 89 -0.43 -21.38 13.90
N SER A 90 0.19 -22.54 14.08
CA SER A 90 -0.18 -23.76 13.35
C SER A 90 -1.50 -24.35 13.85
N GLY A 91 -2.36 -24.78 12.93
CA GLY A 91 -3.73 -25.21 13.20
C GLY A 91 -4.72 -24.04 13.31
N ILE A 92 -6.01 -24.37 13.34
CA ILE A 92 -7.09 -23.42 13.64
C ILE A 92 -7.85 -23.96 14.86
N PRO A 93 -7.86 -23.25 16.01
CA PRO A 93 -8.55 -23.70 17.21
C PRO A 93 -10.04 -24.00 16.99
N GLY A 94 -10.52 -25.10 17.57
CA GLY A 94 -11.93 -25.52 17.49
C GLY A 94 -12.38 -26.14 16.17
N TRP A 95 -11.60 -26.04 15.09
CA TRP A 95 -11.95 -26.61 13.79
C TRP A 95 -11.79 -28.13 13.76
N THR A 96 -12.72 -28.80 13.06
CA THR A 96 -12.67 -30.25 12.81
C THR A 96 -12.26 -30.57 11.38
N ALA A 97 -11.85 -31.80 11.10
CA ALA A 97 -11.52 -32.25 9.75
C ALA A 97 -12.68 -32.09 8.74
N ALA A 98 -13.94 -32.08 9.20
CA ALA A 98 -15.10 -31.84 8.34
C ALA A 98 -15.32 -30.35 8.00
N MET A 99 -14.79 -29.42 8.82
CA MET A 99 -14.84 -27.98 8.56
C MET A 99 -13.71 -27.53 7.62
N LEU A 100 -12.57 -28.21 7.65
CA LEU A 100 -11.41 -27.90 6.83
C LEU A 100 -11.72 -28.00 5.31
N PRO A 101 -11.18 -27.10 4.47
CA PRO A 101 -11.63 -26.93 3.09
C PRO A 101 -11.08 -27.95 2.08
N PHE A 102 -10.06 -28.74 2.44
CA PHE A 102 -9.53 -29.84 1.61
C PHE A 102 -9.84 -31.21 2.22
N THR A 103 -9.71 -32.27 1.44
CA THR A 103 -9.86 -33.67 1.89
C THR A 103 -8.56 -34.29 2.42
N GLY A 104 -7.40 -33.67 2.15
CA GLY A 104 -6.08 -34.11 2.61
C GLY A 104 -5.91 -34.10 4.14
N THR A 105 -4.91 -34.81 4.65
CA THR A 105 -4.68 -34.90 6.11
C THR A 105 -4.20 -33.54 6.66
N PRO A 106 -4.70 -33.05 7.81
CA PRO A 106 -4.21 -31.82 8.42
C PRO A 106 -2.75 -31.96 8.89
N SER A 107 -1.90 -31.06 8.41
CA SER A 107 -0.47 -30.97 8.71
C SER A 107 -0.16 -29.70 9.51
N ALA A 108 0.94 -29.71 10.25
CA ALA A 108 1.43 -28.54 10.98
C ALA A 108 2.50 -27.79 10.18
N ILE A 109 2.63 -26.48 10.43
CA ILE A 109 3.69 -25.65 9.82
C ILE A 109 5.06 -26.31 10.07
N GLY A 110 5.87 -26.39 9.01
CA GLY A 110 7.20 -26.99 9.02
C GLY A 110 7.24 -28.49 8.80
N GLN A 111 6.12 -29.24 8.88
CA GLN A 111 6.10 -30.68 8.67
C GLN A 111 6.25 -31.07 7.18
N THR A 112 6.73 -32.30 6.91
CA THR A 112 6.78 -32.89 5.56
C THR A 112 5.69 -33.94 5.43
N VAL A 113 4.57 -33.57 4.81
CA VAL A 113 3.44 -34.47 4.50
C VAL A 113 2.97 -34.15 3.07
N GLN A 114 2.82 -35.17 2.24
CA GLN A 114 2.24 -35.12 0.89
C GLN A 114 0.71 -35.32 0.97
N ASP A 115 -0.05 -34.89 -0.03
CA ASP A 115 -1.52 -35.03 -0.07
C ASP A 115 -2.21 -34.42 1.18
N ALA A 116 -1.63 -33.32 1.67
CA ALA A 116 -1.94 -32.72 2.96
C ALA A 116 -2.47 -31.29 2.82
N GLN A 117 -3.17 -30.84 3.86
CA GLN A 117 -3.56 -29.43 4.01
C GLN A 117 -2.90 -28.84 5.25
N THR A 118 -2.42 -27.60 5.17
CA THR A 118 -1.79 -26.92 6.31
C THR A 118 -2.71 -25.79 6.79
N PRO A 119 -3.58 -26.04 7.79
CA PRO A 119 -4.33 -24.99 8.45
C PRO A 119 -3.44 -24.19 9.40
N PHE A 120 -3.64 -22.88 9.42
CA PHE A 120 -2.98 -21.95 10.35
C PHE A 120 -3.82 -20.68 10.58
N GLN A 121 -3.51 -19.97 11.65
CA GLN A 121 -4.25 -18.82 12.12
C GLN A 121 -3.31 -17.67 12.48
N TYR A 122 -3.69 -16.44 12.10
CA TYR A 122 -3.09 -15.21 12.61
C TYR A 122 -3.99 -14.62 13.69
N ASN A 123 -3.42 -14.34 14.85
CA ASN A 123 -4.07 -13.61 15.94
C ASN A 123 -3.32 -12.30 16.15
N PHE A 124 -4.03 -11.17 16.12
CA PHE A 124 -3.43 -9.84 16.17
C PHE A 124 -4.34 -8.84 16.89
N ASN A 125 -3.84 -7.63 17.15
CA ASN A 125 -4.66 -6.52 17.63
C ASN A 125 -4.68 -5.42 16.57
N PHE A 126 -5.79 -5.34 15.86
CA PHE A 126 -6.11 -4.32 14.88
C PHE A 126 -6.90 -3.19 15.59
N PRO A 127 -6.26 -2.07 15.95
CA PRO A 127 -6.97 -0.93 16.54
C PRO A 127 -7.97 -0.38 15.53
N GLN A 128 -9.20 -0.12 15.97
CA GLN A 128 -10.28 0.34 15.07
C GLN A 128 -10.38 1.87 15.05
N ASN A 129 -9.92 2.53 16.12
CA ASN A 129 -9.82 3.97 16.24
C ASN A 129 -8.36 4.41 16.10
N ASN A 130 -8.12 5.59 15.53
CA ASN A 130 -6.79 6.13 15.22
C ASN A 130 -5.93 5.32 14.23
N TYR A 131 -6.51 4.35 13.53
CA TYR A 131 -5.82 3.57 12.51
C TYR A 131 -6.67 3.46 11.25
N GLN A 132 -6.01 3.44 10.10
CA GLN A 132 -6.61 3.13 8.82
C GLN A 132 -5.73 2.11 8.08
N PHE A 133 -6.30 0.94 7.84
CA PHE A 133 -5.77 -0.10 6.98
C PHE A 133 -5.49 0.40 5.56
N VAL A 134 -4.38 -0.07 4.97
CA VAL A 134 -3.97 0.22 3.58
C VAL A 134 -3.87 -1.08 2.77
N GLU A 135 -2.97 -1.99 3.15
CA GLU A 135 -2.77 -3.27 2.44
C GLU A 135 -2.39 -4.40 3.42
N ALA A 136 -2.80 -5.62 3.10
CA ALA A 136 -2.48 -6.84 3.87
C ALA A 136 -1.82 -7.84 2.94
N HIS A 137 -0.67 -8.34 3.37
CA HIS A 137 0.17 -9.24 2.58
C HIS A 137 0.36 -10.56 3.34
N LEU A 138 -0.19 -11.62 2.75
CA LEU A 138 -0.08 -12.98 3.23
C LEU A 138 1.21 -13.58 2.68
N VAL A 139 2.26 -13.53 3.49
CA VAL A 139 3.62 -13.95 3.12
C VAL A 139 3.80 -15.41 3.52
N ILE A 140 3.85 -16.32 2.55
CA ILE A 140 3.94 -17.77 2.78
C ILE A 140 5.25 -18.29 2.19
N ASP A 141 6.05 -18.93 3.03
CA ASP A 141 7.23 -19.69 2.61
C ASP A 141 6.83 -21.14 2.38
N THR A 142 6.69 -21.54 1.12
CA THR A 142 6.29 -22.89 0.73
C THR A 142 7.07 -23.41 -0.48
N ALA A 143 7.12 -24.73 -0.62
CA ALA A 143 7.65 -25.37 -1.82
C ALA A 143 6.48 -26.00 -2.60
N ARG A 144 5.96 -25.24 -3.57
CA ARG A 144 5.09 -25.80 -4.62
C ARG A 144 5.84 -26.95 -5.29
N ASP A 145 5.20 -28.10 -5.45
CA ASP A 145 5.83 -29.26 -6.10
C ASP A 145 5.65 -29.17 -7.65
N ALA A 146 5.66 -30.30 -8.37
CA ALA A 146 5.40 -30.38 -9.81
C ALA A 146 4.02 -30.97 -10.18
N SER A 147 3.13 -31.24 -9.22
CA SER A 147 1.77 -31.75 -9.42
C SER A 147 0.78 -30.64 -9.81
N ASP A 148 -0.50 -30.97 -9.86
CA ASP A 148 -1.59 -30.11 -10.29
C ASP A 148 -2.12 -29.17 -9.19
N THR A 149 -1.94 -27.86 -9.46
CA THR A 149 -2.91 -26.79 -9.15
C THR A 149 -3.27 -26.55 -7.69
N GLU A 150 -2.62 -25.57 -7.08
CA GLU A 150 -2.68 -25.28 -5.64
C GLU A 150 -3.97 -24.60 -5.19
N GLY A 151 -4.36 -24.86 -3.95
CA GLY A 151 -5.47 -24.17 -3.30
C GLY A 151 -5.02 -23.34 -2.10
N ILE A 152 -5.67 -22.19 -1.92
CA ILE A 152 -5.65 -21.46 -0.64
C ILE A 152 -7.05 -20.99 -0.25
N PHE A 153 -7.37 -21.17 1.02
CA PHE A 153 -8.58 -20.70 1.67
C PHE A 153 -8.22 -19.60 2.67
N VAL A 154 -9.00 -18.51 2.69
CA VAL A 154 -8.83 -17.40 3.65
C VAL A 154 -10.19 -16.93 4.17
N ASN A 155 -10.47 -17.10 5.47
CA ASN A 155 -11.74 -16.76 6.17
C ASN A 155 -13.01 -16.90 5.28
N GLY A 156 -13.18 -18.07 4.70
CA GLY A 156 -14.36 -18.50 3.94
C GLY A 156 -14.32 -18.28 2.43
N VAL A 157 -13.32 -17.57 1.92
CA VAL A 157 -13.09 -17.45 0.48
C VAL A 157 -12.07 -18.50 0.03
N PHE A 158 -12.48 -19.37 -0.89
CA PHE A 158 -11.60 -20.33 -1.54
C PHE A 158 -11.12 -19.79 -2.89
N THR A 159 -9.80 -19.86 -3.14
CA THR A 159 -9.15 -19.35 -4.34
C THR A 159 -7.96 -20.27 -4.73
N GLY A 160 -7.73 -20.51 -6.03
CA GLY A 160 -6.81 -21.57 -6.50
C GLY A 160 -7.52 -22.71 -7.24
N ARG A 161 -6.78 -23.61 -7.89
CA ARG A 161 -7.31 -24.55 -8.90
C ARG A 161 -7.49 -26.07 -8.53
N PRO A 162 -7.49 -26.53 -7.26
CA PRO A 162 -7.50 -27.96 -6.91
C PRO A 162 -8.42 -28.89 -7.70
N PRO A 163 -8.02 -30.15 -7.92
CA PRO A 163 -8.92 -31.21 -8.37
C PRO A 163 -10.16 -31.30 -7.46
N LEU A 164 -11.35 -31.50 -8.05
CA LEU A 164 -12.61 -31.56 -7.30
C LEU A 164 -12.68 -32.68 -6.23
N ALA A 165 -11.77 -33.65 -6.26
CA ALA A 165 -11.62 -34.69 -5.25
C ALA A 165 -10.83 -34.23 -4.00
N ASN A 166 -9.99 -33.21 -4.17
CA ASN A 166 -9.09 -32.68 -3.13
C ASN A 166 -9.79 -31.60 -2.30
N VAL A 167 -10.95 -31.11 -2.78
CA VAL A 167 -11.83 -30.14 -2.12
C VAL A 167 -12.82 -30.84 -1.19
N ASN A 168 -12.91 -30.42 0.07
CA ASN A 168 -13.98 -30.88 0.96
C ASN A 168 -15.30 -30.19 0.58
N SER A 169 -16.11 -30.88 -0.22
CA SER A 169 -17.45 -30.45 -0.63
C SER A 169 -18.47 -30.33 0.53
N SER A 170 -18.13 -30.84 1.72
CA SER A 170 -18.96 -30.78 2.93
C SER A 170 -18.51 -29.73 3.94
N SER A 171 -17.43 -28.98 3.67
CA SER A 171 -17.00 -27.85 4.52
C SER A 171 -18.06 -26.75 4.53
N THR A 172 -18.56 -26.44 5.72
CA THR A 172 -19.45 -25.30 6.00
C THR A 172 -18.76 -23.95 5.90
N GLU A 173 -17.43 -23.94 5.99
CA GLU A 173 -16.65 -22.71 6.10
C GLU A 173 -16.44 -22.04 4.73
N ILE A 174 -16.52 -22.79 3.63
CA ILE A 174 -16.37 -22.23 2.28
C ILE A 174 -17.66 -21.52 1.83
N THR A 175 -17.70 -20.21 2.04
CA THR A 175 -18.82 -19.33 1.62
C THR A 175 -18.70 -18.87 0.18
N ASP A 176 -17.48 -18.59 -0.29
CA ASP A 176 -17.21 -18.05 -1.62
C ASP A 176 -16.18 -18.96 -2.33
N LYS A 177 -16.42 -19.27 -3.62
CA LYS A 177 -15.52 -20.11 -4.44
C LYS A 177 -15.14 -19.34 -5.71
N LEU A 178 -13.94 -18.80 -5.75
CA LEU A 178 -13.48 -17.91 -6.84
C LEU A 178 -12.92 -18.68 -8.05
N TYR A 179 -12.59 -19.96 -7.87
CA TYR A 179 -12.25 -20.90 -8.92
C TYR A 179 -12.62 -22.33 -8.49
N PHE A 180 -13.11 -23.16 -9.42
CA PHE A 180 -12.94 -24.62 -9.46
C PHE A 180 -13.30 -25.17 -10.86
N GLY A 181 -12.56 -26.17 -11.35
CA GLY A 181 -12.95 -27.04 -12.47
C GLY A 181 -12.29 -26.78 -13.84
N ASN A 182 -11.94 -27.89 -14.52
CA ASN A 182 -11.24 -27.86 -15.81
C ASN A 182 -12.02 -27.14 -16.92
N GLY A 183 -11.40 -26.10 -17.50
CA GLY A 183 -11.82 -25.48 -18.76
C GLY A 183 -12.81 -24.32 -18.65
N VAL A 184 -13.17 -23.88 -17.44
CA VAL A 184 -13.98 -22.68 -17.24
C VAL A 184 -13.08 -21.45 -17.20
N ASN A 185 -13.35 -20.44 -18.04
CA ASN A 185 -12.71 -19.13 -17.94
C ASN A 185 -13.19 -18.41 -16.67
N THR A 186 -12.29 -18.10 -15.75
CA THR A 186 -12.59 -17.41 -14.50
C THR A 186 -12.25 -15.91 -14.56
N PRO A 187 -13.04 -15.04 -13.89
CA PRO A 187 -12.86 -13.59 -13.96
C PRO A 187 -11.78 -13.05 -13.00
N ASN A 188 -11.46 -13.78 -11.93
CA ASN A 188 -10.29 -13.47 -11.10
C ASN A 188 -9.03 -14.00 -11.81
N THR A 189 -7.98 -13.17 -11.87
CA THR A 189 -6.67 -13.47 -12.47
C THR A 189 -5.53 -13.61 -11.44
N HIS A 190 -5.85 -13.62 -10.15
CA HIS A 190 -4.93 -13.51 -9.00
C HIS A 190 -5.05 -14.70 -8.05
N PHE A 191 -5.35 -15.89 -8.60
CA PHE A 191 -5.23 -17.14 -7.84
C PHE A 191 -3.80 -17.37 -7.39
N ILE A 192 -3.63 -18.20 -6.35
CA ILE A 192 -2.31 -18.66 -5.92
C ILE A 192 -1.52 -19.20 -7.13
N ASP A 193 -2.05 -20.14 -7.93
CA ASP A 193 -1.48 -20.60 -9.22
C ASP A 193 -0.91 -19.49 -10.14
N PHE A 194 -1.60 -18.35 -10.26
CA PHE A 194 -1.18 -17.28 -11.16
C PHE A 194 -0.07 -16.43 -10.54
N SER A 195 -0.15 -16.14 -9.24
CA SER A 195 0.96 -15.53 -8.49
C SER A 195 2.18 -16.46 -8.45
N LEU A 196 1.97 -17.77 -8.30
CA LEU A 196 2.99 -18.83 -8.38
C LEU A 196 3.67 -18.90 -9.75
N ALA A 197 3.02 -18.48 -10.84
CA ALA A 197 3.53 -18.59 -12.21
C ALA A 197 4.79 -17.73 -12.51
N HIS A 198 5.20 -16.85 -11.59
CA HIS A 198 6.48 -16.15 -11.67
C HIS A 198 7.63 -16.85 -10.91
N TYR A 199 7.35 -17.94 -10.20
CA TYR A 199 8.28 -18.66 -9.33
C TYR A 199 8.53 -20.09 -9.83
N LYS A 200 9.72 -20.62 -9.57
CA LYS A 200 10.12 -21.96 -10.03
C LYS A 200 9.46 -23.07 -9.19
N VAL A 201 8.65 -23.89 -9.84
CA VAL A 201 8.09 -25.14 -9.30
C VAL A 201 9.18 -26.08 -8.73
N ALA A 202 8.81 -26.92 -7.77
CA ALA A 202 9.69 -27.81 -7.01
C ALA A 202 10.88 -27.10 -6.32
N THR A 203 10.73 -25.82 -5.96
CA THR A 203 11.70 -25.09 -5.12
C THR A 203 10.98 -24.31 -4.00
N ARG A 204 11.68 -24.11 -2.87
CA ARG A 204 11.17 -23.31 -1.74
C ARG A 204 11.19 -21.83 -2.10
N ASN A 205 10.04 -21.19 -2.00
CA ASN A 205 9.79 -19.81 -2.38
C ASN A 205 8.99 -19.11 -1.27
N THR A 206 9.34 -17.87 -0.97
CA THR A 206 8.63 -16.96 -0.07
C THR A 206 7.73 -16.04 -0.88
N PHE A 207 6.49 -16.48 -1.07
CA PHE A 207 5.46 -15.78 -1.83
C PHE A 207 4.90 -14.61 -1.02
N ASP A 208 4.61 -13.51 -1.69
CA ASP A 208 3.90 -12.35 -1.13
C ASP A 208 2.55 -12.24 -1.84
N LEU A 209 1.46 -12.57 -1.14
CA LEU A 209 0.10 -12.59 -1.68
C LEU A 209 -0.71 -11.41 -1.11
N LEU A 210 -1.02 -10.43 -1.96
CA LEU A 210 -1.90 -9.32 -1.59
C LEU A 210 -3.34 -9.83 -1.33
N LEU A 211 -3.86 -9.58 -0.13
CA LEU A 211 -5.14 -10.14 0.31
C LEU A 211 -6.33 -9.68 -0.55
N SER A 212 -6.36 -8.43 -1.03
CA SER A 212 -7.45 -7.94 -1.89
C SER A 212 -7.54 -8.70 -3.22
N ASP A 213 -6.40 -9.15 -3.73
CA ASP A 213 -6.29 -9.85 -5.01
C ASP A 213 -6.83 -11.28 -4.86
N LEU A 214 -6.44 -11.97 -3.78
CA LEU A 214 -6.98 -13.28 -3.41
C LEU A 214 -8.52 -13.26 -3.25
N LEU A 215 -9.09 -12.15 -2.78
CA LEU A 215 -10.52 -11.95 -2.54
C LEU A 215 -11.30 -11.40 -3.74
N THR A 216 -10.63 -11.10 -4.86
CA THR A 216 -11.24 -10.43 -6.03
C THR A 216 -12.39 -11.27 -6.62
N GLY A 217 -13.58 -10.68 -6.66
CA GLY A 217 -14.81 -11.35 -7.09
C GLY A 217 -15.59 -12.07 -5.98
N SER A 218 -15.13 -12.04 -4.73
CA SER A 218 -15.91 -12.51 -3.57
C SER A 218 -16.85 -11.43 -3.04
N SER A 219 -17.69 -11.82 -2.08
CA SER A 219 -18.54 -10.91 -1.31
C SER A 219 -17.80 -10.13 -0.21
N LYS A 220 -16.49 -10.36 0.00
CA LYS A 220 -15.73 -9.90 1.18
C LYS A 220 -14.54 -9.01 0.81
N THR A 221 -14.29 -7.97 1.60
CA THR A 221 -13.07 -7.16 1.50
C THR A 221 -11.98 -7.64 2.46
N SER A 222 -10.73 -7.21 2.26
CA SER A 222 -9.64 -7.47 3.21
C SER A 222 -10.01 -6.98 4.62
N LEU A 223 -10.68 -5.84 4.74
CA LEU A 223 -11.11 -5.28 6.03
C LEU A 223 -12.16 -6.18 6.71
N ASP A 224 -13.07 -6.79 5.94
CA ASP A 224 -14.08 -7.71 6.50
C ASP A 224 -13.46 -8.93 7.17
N LEU A 225 -12.27 -9.37 6.71
CA LEU A 225 -11.56 -10.52 7.25
C LEU A 225 -10.57 -10.17 8.38
N LEU A 226 -10.20 -8.89 8.52
CA LEU A 226 -9.20 -8.43 9.48
C LEU A 226 -9.81 -7.78 10.72
N LYS A 227 -10.99 -7.16 10.60
CA LYS A 227 -11.70 -6.48 11.71
C LYS A 227 -12.09 -7.41 12.88
N THR A 228 -11.97 -8.72 12.71
CA THR A 228 -12.21 -9.77 13.69
C THR A 228 -11.00 -10.10 14.58
N ASN A 229 -9.82 -9.49 14.35
CA ASN A 229 -8.55 -9.80 15.03
C ASN A 229 -8.01 -11.24 14.81
N GLU A 230 -8.70 -12.02 13.96
CA GLU A 230 -8.41 -13.42 13.66
C GLU A 230 -8.54 -13.68 12.15
N LEU A 231 -7.46 -14.17 11.53
CA LEU A 231 -7.43 -14.55 10.11
C LEU A 231 -7.04 -16.03 9.97
N ASN A 232 -8.00 -16.88 9.60
CA ASN A 232 -7.78 -18.31 9.38
C ASN A 232 -7.45 -18.57 7.91
N VAL A 233 -6.38 -19.36 7.70
CA VAL A 233 -5.87 -19.71 6.38
C VAL A 233 -5.65 -21.22 6.30
N VAL A 234 -5.93 -21.81 5.15
CA VAL A 234 -5.58 -23.21 4.87
C VAL A 234 -5.00 -23.30 3.46
N THR A 235 -3.79 -23.83 3.33
CA THR A 235 -3.23 -24.24 2.02
C THR A 235 -3.45 -25.74 1.80
N GLY A 236 -3.52 -26.16 0.53
CA GLY A 236 -3.63 -27.56 0.14
C GLY A 236 -3.09 -27.80 -1.27
N ASP A 237 -3.01 -29.08 -1.65
CA ASP A 237 -2.24 -29.62 -2.77
C ASP A 237 -0.72 -29.37 -2.63
N ASP A 238 -0.06 -30.35 -2.00
CA ASP A 238 1.39 -30.64 -1.85
C ASP A 238 2.35 -29.52 -1.37
N SER A 239 1.88 -28.29 -1.24
CA SER A 239 2.67 -27.11 -0.95
C SER A 239 3.02 -26.99 0.54
N ARG A 240 4.06 -27.72 0.98
CA ARG A 240 4.63 -27.67 2.35
C ARG A 240 4.89 -26.24 2.82
N VAL A 241 4.10 -25.74 3.75
CA VAL A 241 4.37 -24.46 4.43
C VAL A 241 5.49 -24.64 5.44
N TYR A 242 6.59 -23.93 5.25
CA TYR A 242 7.74 -23.87 6.16
C TYR A 242 7.53 -22.82 7.24
N GLN A 243 7.08 -21.63 6.83
CA GLN A 243 6.80 -20.45 7.66
C GLN A 243 5.67 -19.65 6.99
N ALA A 244 4.89 -18.89 7.77
CA ALA A 244 3.88 -18.00 7.22
C ALA A 244 3.69 -16.77 8.12
N TYR A 245 3.50 -15.61 7.50
CA TYR A 245 3.44 -14.30 8.13
C TYR A 245 2.32 -13.46 7.51
N LEU A 246 1.67 -12.63 8.32
CA LEU A 246 0.74 -11.61 7.85
C LEU A 246 1.40 -10.25 8.07
N VAL A 247 1.70 -9.56 6.98
CA VAL A 247 2.24 -8.19 7.00
C VAL A 247 1.06 -7.23 6.82
N LEU A 248 0.68 -6.53 7.89
CA LEU A 248 -0.37 -5.52 7.87
C LEU A 248 0.24 -4.13 7.74
N ARG A 249 -0.18 -3.36 6.74
CA ARG A 249 0.21 -1.96 6.57
C ARG A 249 -1.00 -1.06 6.75
N GLY A 250 -0.80 0.01 7.51
CA GLY A 250 -1.78 1.06 7.71
C GLY A 250 -1.12 2.39 8.01
N ARG A 251 -1.93 3.34 8.42
CA ARG A 251 -1.50 4.66 8.89
C ARG A 251 -2.26 5.05 10.16
N THR A 252 -1.59 5.82 11.00
CA THR A 252 -2.12 6.39 12.25
C THR A 252 -1.83 7.90 12.28
N ILE A 253 -2.56 8.63 13.11
CA ILE A 253 -2.27 10.03 13.44
C ILE A 253 -1.69 10.07 14.86
N SER A 254 -0.63 10.84 15.08
CA SER A 254 -0.05 11.02 16.42
C SER A 254 0.60 12.39 16.60
N ASP A 255 0.35 13.03 17.74
CA ASP A 255 1.02 14.27 18.18
C ASP A 255 2.40 14.02 18.81
N SER A 256 2.72 12.75 19.03
CA SER A 256 3.85 12.25 19.81
C SER A 256 4.47 11.03 19.15
N THR A 257 5.75 10.75 19.43
CA THR A 257 6.44 9.58 18.89
C THR A 257 5.79 8.29 19.40
N LEU A 258 5.43 7.38 18.49
CA LEU A 258 4.88 6.08 18.85
C LEU A 258 5.92 5.25 19.64
N SER A 259 5.44 4.38 20.53
CA SER A 259 6.29 3.37 21.18
C SER A 259 6.48 2.19 20.23
N CYS A 260 7.70 2.02 19.70
CA CYS A 260 8.01 0.99 18.70
C CYS A 260 9.12 0.06 19.17
N SER A 261 9.11 -1.19 18.69
CA SER A 261 10.16 -2.18 18.93
C SER A 261 10.52 -2.89 17.63
N GLN A 262 11.79 -3.31 17.48
CA GLN A 262 12.21 -4.04 16.30
C GLN A 262 11.57 -5.44 16.27
N SER A 263 11.01 -5.84 15.13
CA SER A 263 10.56 -7.20 14.90
C SER A 263 11.75 -8.19 14.94
N PRO A 264 11.48 -9.50 15.08
CA PRO A 264 12.43 -10.52 14.64
C PRO A 264 12.89 -10.29 13.19
N THR A 265 14.06 -10.84 12.85
CA THR A 265 14.57 -10.83 11.47
C THR A 265 13.97 -12.01 10.71
N TYR A 266 13.17 -11.72 9.70
CA TYR A 266 12.57 -12.69 8.79
C TYR A 266 13.43 -12.87 7.54
N THR A 267 13.30 -14.02 6.88
CA THR A 267 14.03 -14.32 5.63
C THR A 267 13.08 -14.53 4.47
N PHE A 268 13.51 -14.15 3.27
CA PHE A 268 12.89 -14.57 2.02
C PHE A 268 13.90 -15.32 1.16
N THR A 269 13.44 -16.36 0.49
CA THR A 269 14.18 -17.12 -0.52
C THR A 269 13.25 -17.32 -1.70
N ASN A 270 13.66 -16.97 -2.91
CA ASN A 270 12.83 -17.06 -4.11
C ASN A 270 13.68 -17.40 -5.32
N ARG A 271 13.18 -18.26 -6.20
CA ARG A 271 13.76 -18.49 -7.53
C ARG A 271 12.73 -18.15 -8.59
N TYR A 272 12.75 -16.89 -9.00
CA TYR A 272 11.90 -16.37 -10.07
C TYR A 272 12.33 -16.93 -11.43
N ILE A 273 11.37 -17.12 -12.32
CA ILE A 273 11.60 -17.46 -13.73
C ILE A 273 11.30 -16.23 -14.58
N HIS A 274 12.06 -16.01 -15.65
CA HIS A 274 11.87 -14.80 -16.46
C HIS A 274 10.46 -14.76 -17.08
N ASN A 275 9.90 -13.55 -17.15
CA ASN A 275 8.69 -13.29 -17.91
C ASN A 275 9.07 -12.88 -19.35
N ASP A 276 8.44 -13.51 -20.34
CA ASP A 276 8.64 -13.32 -21.78
C ASP A 276 7.54 -12.45 -22.42
N GLY A 277 6.63 -11.90 -21.61
CA GLY A 277 5.72 -10.81 -21.99
C GLY A 277 6.50 -9.53 -22.30
N ASN A 278 6.95 -9.41 -23.55
CA ASN A 278 7.79 -8.33 -24.06
C ASN A 278 7.29 -6.92 -23.68
N THR A 279 8.25 -6.01 -23.47
CA THR A 279 8.13 -4.56 -23.18
C THR A 279 7.56 -4.18 -21.81
N VAL A 280 8.47 -3.88 -20.88
CA VAL A 280 8.36 -2.67 -20.05
C VAL A 280 9.37 -1.66 -20.61
N GLY A 281 8.88 -0.55 -21.17
CA GLY A 281 9.72 0.47 -21.80
C GLY A 281 10.20 0.12 -23.21
N ALA A 282 11.15 0.92 -23.71
CA ALA A 282 11.82 0.70 -24.98
C ALA A 282 13.14 -0.07 -24.78
N ALA A 283 13.51 -0.92 -25.74
CA ALA A 283 14.70 -1.76 -25.67
C ALA A 283 15.98 -0.97 -25.34
N ALA A 284 16.82 -1.49 -24.44
CA ALA A 284 18.05 -0.80 -24.01
C ALA A 284 19.10 -0.60 -25.13
N PHE A 285 19.05 -1.41 -26.18
CA PHE A 285 19.99 -1.38 -27.30
C PHE A 285 19.24 -1.36 -28.63
N ALA A 286 19.72 -0.59 -29.61
CA ALA A 286 19.06 -0.41 -30.91
C ALA A 286 19.19 -1.62 -31.87
N ALA A 287 19.69 -2.76 -31.38
CA ALA A 287 19.84 -3.99 -32.15
C ALA A 287 18.52 -4.79 -32.21
N PRO A 288 18.38 -5.77 -33.12
CA PRO A 288 17.28 -6.73 -33.08
C PRO A 288 17.26 -7.46 -31.73
N VAL A 289 16.21 -7.20 -30.95
CA VAL A 289 15.92 -7.89 -29.68
C VAL A 289 15.29 -9.23 -29.99
N GLY A 290 15.81 -10.30 -29.39
CA GLY A 290 15.13 -11.60 -29.33
C GLY A 290 14.79 -11.96 -27.89
N SER A 291 13.72 -12.72 -27.68
CA SER A 291 13.52 -13.39 -26.38
C SER A 291 14.65 -14.40 -26.12
N PRO A 292 14.95 -14.76 -24.86
CA PRO A 292 16.04 -15.70 -24.55
C PRO A 292 15.95 -17.01 -25.34
N PHE A 293 14.74 -17.58 -25.46
CA PHE A 293 14.47 -18.76 -26.28
C PHE A 293 14.78 -18.54 -27.78
N GLN A 294 14.25 -17.46 -28.38
CA GLN A 294 14.47 -17.15 -29.79
C GLN A 294 15.95 -16.84 -30.11
N SER A 295 16.70 -16.31 -29.13
CA SER A 295 18.13 -16.05 -29.29
C SER A 295 18.93 -17.36 -29.48
N TRP A 296 18.56 -18.42 -28.76
CA TRP A 296 19.35 -19.65 -28.62
C TRP A 296 19.57 -20.43 -29.92
N GLY A 297 18.58 -20.39 -30.82
CA GLY A 297 18.59 -21.02 -32.15
C GLY A 297 19.32 -20.22 -33.23
N ALA A 298 19.83 -19.02 -32.94
CA ALA A 298 20.56 -18.22 -33.91
C ALA A 298 22.05 -18.60 -33.99
N ALA A 299 22.64 -18.44 -35.18
CA ALA A 299 24.08 -18.49 -35.35
C ALA A 299 24.76 -17.28 -34.70
N ILE A 300 25.95 -17.50 -34.14
CA ILE A 300 26.79 -16.46 -33.54
C ILE A 300 27.50 -15.71 -34.69
N GLY A 301 27.10 -14.48 -34.99
CA GLY A 301 27.66 -13.73 -36.13
C GLY A 301 27.36 -12.23 -36.17
N THR A 302 26.14 -11.81 -35.84
CA THR A 302 25.77 -10.39 -35.75
C THR A 302 25.57 -9.95 -34.29
N TYR A 303 25.77 -8.66 -34.05
CA TYR A 303 25.39 -7.99 -32.80
C TYR A 303 23.88 -8.14 -32.59
N LYS A 304 23.49 -8.69 -31.45
CA LYS A 304 22.09 -8.87 -31.04
C LYS A 304 21.87 -8.35 -29.63
N ALA A 305 20.61 -8.02 -29.34
CA ALA A 305 20.14 -7.79 -27.99
C ALA A 305 19.28 -8.98 -27.52
N VAL A 306 19.36 -9.30 -26.23
CA VAL A 306 18.45 -10.23 -25.54
C VAL A 306 17.90 -9.52 -24.32
N GLU A 307 16.58 -9.45 -24.22
CA GLU A 307 15.87 -8.74 -23.16
C GLU A 307 14.89 -9.67 -22.45
N PHE A 308 14.81 -9.55 -21.13
CA PHE A 308 13.90 -10.29 -20.27
C PHE A 308 13.68 -9.52 -18.98
N ASN A 309 12.63 -9.85 -18.23
CA ASN A 309 12.35 -9.23 -16.93
C ASN A 309 11.98 -10.27 -15.88
N PHE A 310 12.20 -9.92 -14.61
CA PHE A 310 11.66 -10.64 -13.47
C PHE A 310 10.67 -9.74 -12.74
N ASP A 311 9.48 -10.28 -12.46
CA ASP A 311 8.52 -9.66 -11.55
C ASP A 311 8.84 -10.18 -10.14
N ALA A 312 9.76 -9.49 -9.47
CA ALA A 312 10.44 -9.97 -8.27
C ALA A 312 10.19 -9.02 -7.08
N PRO A 313 8.95 -8.97 -6.56
CA PRO A 313 8.60 -8.06 -5.48
C PRO A 313 9.45 -8.31 -4.23
N LEU A 314 9.77 -7.22 -3.53
CA LEU A 314 10.36 -7.27 -2.20
C LEU A 314 9.25 -7.30 -1.13
N PRO A 315 9.48 -7.91 0.04
CA PRO A 315 8.54 -7.89 1.15
C PRO A 315 8.09 -6.47 1.51
N LYS A 316 6.81 -6.31 1.83
CA LYS A 316 6.14 -5.01 2.02
C LYS A 316 6.46 -4.34 3.37
N VAL A 317 7.74 -4.02 3.57
CA VAL A 317 8.28 -3.21 4.67
C VAL A 317 9.14 -2.06 4.11
N ASP A 318 9.61 -1.14 4.96
CA ASP A 318 10.50 -0.07 4.52
C ASP A 318 11.82 -0.61 3.96
N LEU A 319 12.23 -0.06 2.81
CA LEU A 319 13.37 -0.56 2.03
C LEU A 319 14.70 -0.51 2.81
N SER A 320 14.86 0.43 3.74
CA SER A 320 16.01 0.49 4.66
C SER A 320 16.21 -0.80 5.45
N ASN A 321 15.12 -1.50 5.75
CA ASN A 321 15.09 -2.66 6.64
C ASN A 321 15.20 -3.99 5.88
N ILE A 322 15.33 -3.93 4.54
CA ILE A 322 15.50 -5.09 3.65
C ILE A 322 16.98 -5.22 3.26
N THR A 323 17.52 -6.43 3.41
CA THR A 323 18.87 -6.81 2.99
C THR A 323 18.81 -7.92 1.96
N VAL A 324 19.33 -7.68 0.76
CA VAL A 324 19.44 -8.71 -0.30
C VAL A 324 20.77 -9.44 -0.15
N SER A 325 20.75 -10.65 0.43
CA SER A 325 21.96 -11.45 0.67
C SER A 325 22.46 -12.13 -0.60
N ALA A 326 21.55 -12.55 -1.49
CA ALA A 326 21.86 -13.08 -2.81
C ALA A 326 20.92 -12.53 -3.88
N ALA A 327 21.47 -12.23 -5.05
CA ALA A 327 20.72 -11.86 -6.25
C ALA A 327 21.50 -12.39 -7.46
N ASN A 328 21.13 -13.58 -7.91
CA ASN A 328 21.89 -14.40 -8.84
C ASN A 328 21.04 -14.72 -10.07
N ILE A 329 21.43 -14.24 -11.24
CA ILE A 329 20.79 -14.64 -12.52
C ILE A 329 21.50 -15.89 -13.03
N LEU A 330 20.79 -17.02 -13.02
CA LEU A 330 21.22 -18.31 -13.53
C LEU A 330 20.79 -18.44 -15.01
N MET A 331 21.73 -18.73 -15.90
CA MET A 331 21.50 -18.75 -17.35
C MET A 331 22.54 -19.61 -18.08
N SER A 332 22.25 -20.02 -19.32
CA SER A 332 23.25 -20.58 -20.24
C SER A 332 23.61 -19.56 -21.30
N VAL A 333 24.91 -19.28 -21.45
CA VAL A 333 25.43 -18.30 -22.41
C VAL A 333 26.36 -18.98 -23.42
N LYS A 334 26.28 -18.56 -24.69
CA LYS A 334 27.28 -18.81 -25.73
C LYS A 334 27.97 -17.49 -26.06
N ARG A 335 29.30 -17.47 -26.21
CA ARG A 335 30.08 -16.26 -26.53
C ARG A 335 31.05 -16.49 -27.69
N ASN A 336 31.24 -15.49 -28.54
CA ASN A 336 32.26 -15.50 -29.60
C ASN A 336 33.62 -14.97 -29.13
N ASN A 337 34.68 -15.27 -29.89
CA ASN A 337 36.02 -14.69 -29.72
C ASN A 337 36.17 -13.25 -30.27
N THR A 338 35.16 -12.77 -30.99
CA THR A 338 35.10 -11.44 -31.60
C THR A 338 33.94 -10.63 -30.99
N GLY A 339 34.11 -9.32 -30.89
CA GLY A 339 33.10 -8.41 -30.33
C GLY A 339 33.22 -8.20 -28.82
N LYS A 340 32.48 -7.18 -28.35
CA LYS A 340 32.39 -6.73 -26.95
C LYS A 340 30.96 -6.87 -26.47
N ALA A 341 30.75 -6.96 -25.15
CA ALA A 341 29.43 -7.06 -24.56
C ALA A 341 29.12 -5.93 -23.56
N ALA A 342 27.83 -5.73 -23.32
CA ALA A 342 27.26 -4.91 -22.27
C ALA A 342 26.01 -5.57 -21.68
N ILE A 343 25.70 -5.18 -20.45
CA ILE A 343 24.46 -5.47 -19.74
C ILE A 343 23.83 -4.14 -19.29
N VAL A 344 22.51 -4.05 -19.28
CA VAL A 344 21.73 -2.95 -18.68
C VAL A 344 20.71 -3.58 -17.75
N ILE A 345 20.64 -3.10 -16.51
CA ILE A 345 19.60 -3.49 -15.54
C ILE A 345 18.90 -2.23 -15.06
N ASN A 346 17.57 -2.14 -15.27
CA ASN A 346 16.73 -0.99 -14.93
C ASN A 346 17.44 0.37 -15.14
N GLY A 347 17.87 0.62 -16.39
CA GLY A 347 18.51 1.87 -16.81
C GLY A 347 20.02 1.96 -16.58
N ILE A 348 20.62 1.11 -15.74
CA ILE A 348 22.04 1.16 -15.39
C ILE A 348 22.84 0.20 -16.27
N GLY A 349 23.66 0.75 -17.16
CA GLY A 349 24.53 0.01 -18.06
C GLY A 349 25.92 -0.31 -17.49
N VAL A 350 26.46 -1.48 -17.81
CA VAL A 350 27.86 -1.88 -17.60
C VAL A 350 28.38 -2.50 -18.88
N ALA A 351 29.55 -2.09 -19.36
CA ALA A 351 30.08 -2.51 -20.66
C ALA A 351 31.56 -2.88 -20.61
N GLU A 352 31.97 -3.88 -21.42
CA GLU A 352 33.39 -4.17 -21.61
C GLU A 352 34.14 -2.97 -22.21
N PRO A 353 35.40 -2.70 -21.82
CA PRO A 353 36.23 -1.68 -22.45
C PRO A 353 36.33 -1.89 -23.96
N GLY A 354 35.93 -0.87 -24.73
CA GLY A 354 35.85 -0.91 -26.20
C GLY A 354 34.49 -1.29 -26.78
N PHE A 355 33.44 -1.44 -25.97
CA PHE A 355 32.05 -1.56 -26.44
C PHE A 355 31.53 -0.22 -27.00
N ASP A 356 30.79 -0.28 -28.11
CA ASP A 356 30.20 0.92 -28.74
C ASP A 356 28.90 1.34 -28.05
N ARG A 357 29.03 2.27 -27.10
CA ARG A 357 27.93 2.88 -26.35
C ARG A 357 26.99 3.73 -27.22
N THR A 358 27.35 4.09 -28.46
CA THR A 358 26.45 4.84 -29.36
C THR A 358 25.29 4.00 -29.90
N THR A 359 25.37 2.67 -29.76
CA THR A 359 24.29 1.73 -30.11
C THR A 359 23.24 1.53 -29.00
N ALA A 360 23.47 2.11 -27.82
CA ALA A 360 22.50 2.13 -26.73
C ALA A 360 21.37 3.15 -27.02
N THR A 361 20.18 2.90 -26.47
CA THR A 361 19.03 3.82 -26.60
C THR A 361 18.95 4.75 -25.39
N ALA A 362 17.97 5.67 -25.40
CA ALA A 362 17.63 6.51 -24.26
C ALA A 362 17.13 5.73 -23.02
N SER A 363 16.91 4.41 -23.12
CA SER A 363 16.65 3.53 -21.98
C SER A 363 17.93 3.13 -21.22
N VAL A 364 19.12 3.54 -21.67
CA VAL A 364 20.35 3.52 -20.86
C VAL A 364 20.54 4.89 -20.24
N GLU A 365 20.11 5.00 -18.98
CA GLU A 365 20.04 6.24 -18.21
C GLU A 365 21.40 6.62 -17.61
N SER A 366 22.25 5.62 -17.32
CA SER A 366 23.60 5.83 -16.80
C SER A 366 24.54 4.67 -17.13
N TRP A 367 25.86 4.91 -17.06
CA TRP A 367 26.90 3.88 -17.17
C TRP A 367 27.66 3.76 -15.86
N ASN A 368 27.67 2.58 -15.25
CA ASN A 368 28.44 2.28 -14.05
C ASN A 368 29.80 1.67 -14.43
N ASP A 369 30.78 2.53 -14.68
CA ASP A 369 32.14 2.12 -15.05
C ASP A 369 32.92 1.47 -13.89
N ALA A 370 32.49 1.67 -12.63
CA ALA A 370 33.08 1.01 -11.47
C ALA A 370 32.73 -0.50 -11.41
N ALA A 371 31.62 -0.92 -12.04
CA ALA A 371 31.22 -2.33 -12.12
C ALA A 371 31.99 -3.13 -13.20
N ILE A 372 32.81 -2.47 -14.03
CA ILE A 372 33.53 -3.11 -15.14
C ILE A 372 34.40 -4.30 -14.69
N PRO A 373 35.19 -4.25 -13.61
CA PRO A 373 36.02 -5.39 -13.18
C PRO A 373 35.17 -6.62 -12.77
N ALA A 374 34.03 -6.40 -12.13
CA ALA A 374 33.09 -7.47 -11.76
C ALA A 374 32.44 -8.09 -13.01
N PHE A 375 32.03 -7.27 -13.98
CA PHE A 375 31.49 -7.74 -15.24
C PHE A 375 32.54 -8.49 -16.07
N GLN A 376 33.79 -8.01 -16.14
CA GLN A 376 34.90 -8.72 -16.78
C GLN A 376 35.21 -10.06 -16.09
N SER A 377 35.14 -10.11 -14.76
CA SER A 377 35.29 -11.36 -14.00
C SER A 377 34.20 -12.37 -14.37
N PHE A 378 32.92 -11.98 -14.36
CA PHE A 378 31.82 -12.81 -14.85
C PHE A 378 32.05 -13.28 -16.30
N LEU A 379 32.42 -12.37 -17.20
CA LEU A 379 32.66 -12.68 -18.61
C LEU A 379 33.88 -13.57 -18.87
N SER A 380 34.79 -13.70 -17.91
CA SER A 380 35.91 -14.66 -17.97
C SER A 380 35.48 -16.11 -17.71
N THR A 381 34.31 -16.32 -17.09
CA THR A 381 33.73 -17.67 -16.86
C THR A 381 33.09 -18.28 -18.11
N ILE A 382 32.90 -17.48 -19.17
CA ILE A 382 32.19 -17.89 -20.40
C ILE A 382 33.22 -18.12 -21.53
N PRO A 383 33.41 -19.37 -22.00
CA PRO A 383 34.30 -19.68 -23.12
C PRO A 383 33.91 -18.92 -24.40
N THR A 384 34.91 -18.35 -25.07
CA THR A 384 34.77 -17.63 -26.35
C THR A 384 34.70 -18.55 -27.58
N THR A 385 34.38 -19.83 -27.36
CA THR A 385 34.40 -20.91 -28.36
C THR A 385 33.02 -21.19 -28.98
N GLY A 386 32.00 -20.39 -28.67
CA GLY A 386 30.61 -20.63 -29.07
C GLY A 386 29.92 -21.80 -28.34
N VAL A 387 30.63 -22.49 -27.45
CA VAL A 387 30.08 -23.53 -26.56
C VAL A 387 29.06 -22.91 -25.61
N SER A 388 27.99 -23.65 -25.30
CA SER A 388 26.99 -23.24 -24.31
C SER A 388 27.50 -23.55 -22.91
N THR A 389 27.54 -22.56 -22.03
CA THR A 389 28.02 -22.72 -20.65
C THR A 389 27.00 -22.15 -19.67
N ALA A 390 26.60 -22.98 -18.70
CA ALA A 390 25.75 -22.54 -17.59
C ALA A 390 26.58 -21.67 -16.63
N VAL A 391 26.10 -20.47 -16.34
CA VAL A 391 26.78 -19.46 -15.53
C VAL A 391 25.80 -18.73 -14.61
N THR A 392 26.35 -18.15 -13.55
CA THR A 392 25.61 -17.32 -12.59
C THR A 392 26.17 -15.91 -12.63
N LEU A 393 25.33 -14.93 -12.93
CA LEU A 393 25.66 -13.51 -12.75
C LEU A 393 25.18 -13.04 -11.37
N ASN A 394 26.12 -12.71 -10.49
CA ASN A 394 25.84 -12.15 -9.18
C ASN A 394 25.66 -10.62 -9.27
N LEU A 395 24.44 -10.14 -9.06
CA LEU A 395 24.11 -8.72 -9.13
C LEU A 395 24.67 -7.94 -7.93
N ASN A 396 24.77 -8.57 -6.75
CA ASN A 396 25.42 -7.97 -5.58
C ASN A 396 26.92 -7.72 -5.85
N SER A 397 27.56 -8.51 -6.72
CA SER A 397 28.94 -8.26 -7.19
C SER A 397 29.05 -7.16 -8.25
N LEU A 398 28.00 -6.87 -9.03
CA LEU A 398 27.98 -5.75 -10.00
C LEU A 398 27.67 -4.40 -9.32
N PHE A 399 26.68 -4.37 -8.43
CA PHE A 399 26.04 -3.14 -7.97
C PHE A 399 26.05 -2.97 -6.43
N GLY A 400 26.29 -4.05 -5.68
CA GLY A 400 26.14 -4.06 -4.22
C GLY A 400 24.69 -4.22 -3.77
N ALA A 401 24.47 -4.89 -2.64
CA ALA A 401 23.15 -5.31 -2.16
C ALA A 401 22.13 -4.17 -2.04
N SER A 402 22.56 -2.98 -1.60
CA SER A 402 21.68 -1.80 -1.50
C SER A 402 21.17 -1.36 -2.87
N GLN A 403 22.06 -1.19 -3.87
CA GLN A 403 21.63 -0.79 -5.20
C GLN A 403 20.80 -1.88 -5.89
N VAL A 404 21.07 -3.17 -5.64
CA VAL A 404 20.22 -4.26 -6.14
C VAL A 404 18.82 -4.21 -5.55
N ARG A 405 18.68 -4.00 -4.23
CA ARG A 405 17.38 -3.75 -3.59
C ARG A 405 16.68 -2.55 -4.20
N ASP A 406 17.39 -1.44 -4.38
CA ASP A 406 16.85 -0.19 -4.91
C ASP A 406 16.52 -0.27 -6.42
N LEU A 407 17.01 -1.30 -7.13
CA LEU A 407 16.61 -1.67 -8.50
C LEU A 407 15.39 -2.59 -8.52
N LEU A 408 15.23 -3.48 -7.53
CA LEU A 408 14.06 -4.35 -7.34
C LEU A 408 12.83 -3.57 -6.84
N SER A 409 13.02 -2.53 -6.00
CA SER A 409 11.93 -1.69 -5.53
C SER A 409 11.33 -0.77 -6.60
N GLN A 410 11.90 -0.72 -7.81
CA GLN A 410 11.38 0.05 -8.94
C GLN A 410 10.23 -0.66 -9.68
N GLY A 411 9.83 -1.86 -9.26
CA GLY A 411 8.88 -2.71 -9.98
C GLY A 411 9.61 -3.87 -10.64
N LYS A 412 9.40 -4.10 -11.94
CA LYS A 412 10.05 -5.21 -12.64
C LYS A 412 11.56 -5.00 -12.75
N LEU A 413 12.34 -6.06 -12.54
CA LEU A 413 13.78 -6.07 -12.80
C LEU A 413 14.02 -6.38 -14.28
N ASN A 414 14.09 -5.34 -15.11
CA ASN A 414 14.34 -5.47 -16.55
C ASN A 414 15.84 -5.64 -16.80
N VAL A 415 16.20 -6.68 -17.55
CA VAL A 415 17.58 -7.08 -17.84
C VAL A 415 17.77 -7.21 -19.34
N SER A 416 18.67 -6.40 -19.88
CA SER A 416 19.00 -6.34 -21.29
C SER A 416 20.48 -6.64 -21.47
N PHE A 417 20.84 -7.56 -22.37
CA PHE A 417 22.23 -7.82 -22.77
C PHE A 417 22.42 -7.52 -24.24
N ALA A 418 23.61 -7.04 -24.63
CA ALA A 418 24.00 -6.91 -26.03
C ALA A 418 25.47 -7.26 -26.24
N GLY A 419 25.81 -7.64 -27.47
CA GLY A 419 27.18 -7.99 -27.86
C GLY A 419 27.25 -9.18 -28.81
N SER A 420 28.38 -9.90 -28.74
CA SER A 420 28.60 -11.18 -29.41
C SER A 420 28.25 -12.39 -28.52
N GLN A 421 27.13 -12.26 -27.78
CA GLN A 421 26.63 -13.25 -26.83
C GLN A 421 25.21 -13.68 -27.18
N ILE A 422 24.87 -14.92 -26.84
CA ILE A 422 23.52 -15.49 -26.96
C ILE A 422 23.16 -16.09 -25.60
N ILE A 423 21.99 -15.74 -25.06
CA ILE A 423 21.61 -15.99 -23.66
C ILE A 423 20.29 -16.78 -23.59
N SER A 424 20.29 -17.83 -22.78
CA SER A 424 19.23 -18.82 -22.64
C SER A 424 19.13 -19.30 -21.18
N GLY A 425 18.20 -20.20 -20.87
CA GLY A 425 17.99 -20.70 -19.51
C GLY A 425 19.14 -21.55 -18.97
N SER A 426 19.21 -21.70 -17.65
CA SER A 426 20.25 -22.46 -16.92
C SER A 426 20.23 -23.97 -17.17
N GLY A 427 19.22 -24.50 -17.85
CA GLY A 427 19.08 -25.90 -18.23
C GLY A 427 17.95 -26.11 -19.24
N ALA A 428 17.60 -27.37 -19.47
CA ALA A 428 16.40 -27.71 -20.24
C ALA A 428 15.14 -27.39 -19.41
N THR A 429 14.35 -26.45 -19.90
CA THR A 429 12.97 -26.13 -19.47
C THR A 429 12.75 -25.90 -17.97
N SER A 430 12.77 -24.64 -17.54
CA SER A 430 12.02 -24.19 -16.35
C SER A 430 10.51 -24.41 -16.60
N ALA A 431 9.66 -24.40 -15.58
CA ALA A 431 8.20 -24.54 -15.75
C ALA A 431 7.42 -23.42 -15.07
N ARG A 432 6.38 -22.93 -15.74
CA ARG A 432 5.53 -21.79 -15.32
C ARG A 432 4.26 -22.20 -14.56
N GLY A 433 4.19 -23.46 -14.12
CA GLY A 433 2.98 -24.16 -13.74
C GLY A 433 2.89 -25.52 -14.48
N PHE A 434 1.75 -26.21 -14.33
CA PHE A 434 1.55 -27.59 -14.79
C PHE A 434 2.02 -27.84 -16.24
N SER A 435 3.13 -28.57 -16.39
CA SER A 435 3.72 -29.01 -17.67
C SER A 435 4.00 -27.91 -18.73
N ALA A 436 4.11 -26.64 -18.32
CA ALA A 436 4.31 -25.50 -19.24
C ALA A 436 5.80 -25.07 -19.29
N PRO A 437 6.62 -25.57 -20.23
CA PRO A 437 8.05 -25.28 -20.29
C PRO A 437 8.35 -23.83 -20.71
N ILE A 438 9.36 -23.22 -20.07
CA ILE A 438 9.95 -21.92 -20.39
C ILE A 438 11.44 -22.12 -20.69
N SER A 439 11.99 -21.32 -21.59
CA SER A 439 13.42 -21.36 -21.93
C SER A 439 14.06 -19.97 -21.82
N GLY A 440 14.57 -19.66 -20.63
CA GLY A 440 15.32 -18.44 -20.35
C GLY A 440 15.76 -18.34 -18.89
N PRO A 441 16.36 -17.21 -18.49
CA PRO A 441 17.04 -17.09 -17.20
C PRO A 441 16.14 -17.22 -15.97
N GLU A 442 16.77 -17.56 -14.85
CA GLU A 442 16.14 -17.65 -13.51
C GLU A 442 16.84 -16.67 -12.56
N LEU A 443 16.10 -15.99 -11.68
CA LEU A 443 16.65 -15.12 -10.64
C LEU A 443 16.48 -15.78 -9.28
N ASP A 444 17.60 -16.28 -8.74
CA ASP A 444 17.73 -16.74 -7.35
C ASP A 444 17.99 -15.53 -6.46
N LEU A 445 16.96 -15.11 -5.73
CA LEU A 445 16.92 -13.94 -4.87
C LEU A 445 16.70 -14.38 -3.42
N GLN A 446 17.61 -14.00 -2.53
CA GLN A 446 17.53 -14.33 -1.10
C GLN A 446 17.87 -13.09 -0.28
N GLY A 447 17.27 -13.00 0.91
CA GLY A 447 17.49 -11.87 1.79
C GLY A 447 16.79 -11.99 3.13
N SER A 448 16.89 -10.91 3.89
CA SER A 448 16.21 -10.73 5.16
C SER A 448 15.48 -9.40 5.24
N TYR A 449 14.47 -9.34 6.10
CA TYR A 449 13.67 -8.14 6.35
C TYR A 449 13.23 -8.09 7.82
N SER A 450 12.92 -6.89 8.28
CA SER A 450 12.35 -6.61 9.60
C SER A 450 11.60 -5.28 9.55
N THR A 451 10.91 -4.90 10.63
CA THR A 451 10.30 -3.56 10.74
C THR A 451 10.28 -3.09 12.19
N GLU A 452 10.12 -1.79 12.40
CA GLU A 452 9.73 -1.25 13.70
C GLU A 452 8.22 -1.45 13.87
N VAL A 453 7.84 -2.33 14.79
CA VAL A 453 6.44 -2.61 15.13
C VAL A 453 6.01 -1.61 16.20
N CYS A 454 5.18 -0.64 15.81
CA CYS A 454 4.70 0.41 16.69
C CYS A 454 3.38 0.05 17.36
N VAL A 455 3.29 0.32 18.67
CA VAL A 455 2.03 0.31 19.41
C VAL A 455 1.22 1.55 19.01
N VAL A 456 0.18 1.34 18.21
CA VAL A 456 -0.80 2.37 17.87
C VAL A 456 -1.84 2.44 19.00
N PRO A 457 -2.05 3.60 19.65
CA PRO A 457 -3.07 3.75 20.68
C PRO A 457 -4.46 3.81 20.04
N ASP A 458 -5.38 2.96 20.50
CA ASP A 458 -6.79 3.02 20.15
C ASP A 458 -7.41 4.27 20.79
N ASN A 459 -7.51 5.35 20.02
CA ASN A 459 -7.99 6.66 20.47
C ASN A 459 -9.33 6.99 19.78
N PRO A 460 -10.47 6.92 20.51
CA PRO A 460 -11.81 7.14 19.94
C PRO A 460 -12.06 8.59 19.48
N ASP A 461 -11.25 9.54 19.98
CA ASP A 461 -11.33 10.97 19.65
C ASP A 461 -10.48 11.33 18.42
N SER A 462 -9.83 10.37 17.78
CA SER A 462 -9.03 10.62 16.57
C SER A 462 -9.91 10.95 15.37
N VAL A 463 -9.47 11.94 14.58
CA VAL A 463 -10.05 12.28 13.28
C VAL A 463 -9.86 11.15 12.26
N LEU A 464 -8.92 10.23 12.47
CA LEU A 464 -8.73 9.03 11.66
C LEU A 464 -9.38 7.83 12.34
N THR A 465 -10.28 7.15 11.64
CA THR A 465 -10.80 5.84 12.06
C THR A 465 -10.84 4.89 10.86
N GLN A 466 -11.07 3.60 11.13
CA GLN A 466 -11.07 2.60 10.07
C GLN A 466 -12.19 2.81 9.04
N ASP A 467 -13.32 3.39 9.43
CA ASP A 467 -14.43 3.75 8.53
C ASP A 467 -14.17 5.07 7.76
N GLY A 468 -13.00 5.70 7.97
CA GLY A 468 -12.61 6.96 7.36
C GLY A 468 -12.51 8.11 8.35
N ILE A 469 -12.70 9.32 7.85
CA ILE A 469 -12.44 10.56 8.61
C ILE A 469 -13.64 10.87 9.50
N ARG A 470 -13.42 10.95 10.81
CA ARG A 470 -14.39 11.53 11.73
C ARG A 470 -14.28 13.05 11.66
N ALA A 471 -15.36 13.67 11.16
CA ALA A 471 -15.54 15.10 11.29
C ALA A 471 -15.74 15.44 12.77
N VAL A 472 -14.66 15.86 13.44
CA VAL A 472 -14.75 16.51 14.75
C VAL A 472 -15.49 17.83 14.54
N THR A 473 -16.79 17.81 14.80
CA THR A 473 -17.56 19.04 14.99
C THR A 473 -16.93 19.80 16.15
N PRO A 474 -16.51 21.08 15.97
CA PRO A 474 -15.82 21.80 17.03
C PRO A 474 -16.72 21.89 18.26
N GLU A 475 -16.23 21.37 19.39
CA GLU A 475 -16.94 21.42 20.66
C GLU A 475 -17.24 22.87 21.01
N THR A 476 -18.52 23.21 21.07
CA THR A 476 -18.97 24.57 21.34
C THR A 476 -19.04 24.79 22.85
N GLU A 477 -17.87 24.92 23.49
CA GLU A 477 -17.79 25.36 24.88
C GLU A 477 -18.49 26.72 25.01
N THR A 478 -19.68 26.71 25.63
CA THR A 478 -20.54 27.89 25.71
C THR A 478 -20.14 28.75 26.91
N ILE A 479 -19.00 29.42 26.79
CA ILE A 479 -18.61 30.50 27.71
C ILE A 479 -19.47 31.73 27.40
N ALA A 480 -20.09 32.31 28.42
CA ALA A 480 -21.04 33.42 28.29
C ALA A 480 -20.35 34.76 27.96
N GLY A 481 -19.95 34.95 26.71
CA GLY A 481 -19.33 36.17 26.19
C GLY A 481 -19.32 36.21 24.67
N SER A 482 -20.38 36.74 24.05
CA SER A 482 -20.59 36.63 22.60
C SER A 482 -19.69 37.53 21.75
N SER A 483 -18.74 36.93 21.04
CA SER A 483 -18.34 37.34 19.67
C SER A 483 -17.60 36.18 19.00
N GLN A 484 -18.24 35.51 18.02
CA GLN A 484 -17.60 34.43 17.28
C GLN A 484 -16.63 34.98 16.23
N ILE A 485 -15.33 34.93 16.53
CA ILE A 485 -14.30 34.86 15.49
C ILE A 485 -14.23 33.40 15.05
N LEU A 486 -15.01 33.05 14.02
CA LEU A 486 -14.88 31.79 13.28
C LEU A 486 -14.12 31.96 11.96
N ASN A 487 -13.91 33.21 11.54
CA ASN A 487 -13.13 33.60 10.36
C ASN A 487 -12.15 34.68 10.82
N ASP A 488 -10.87 34.36 10.90
CA ASP A 488 -9.78 35.30 11.22
C ASP A 488 -9.14 35.91 9.94
N GLY A 489 -9.57 35.44 8.76
CA GLY A 489 -9.04 35.83 7.45
C GLY A 489 -7.78 35.05 7.01
N ALA A 490 -7.30 34.10 7.81
CA ALA A 490 -6.26 33.16 7.41
C ALA A 490 -6.87 31.95 6.66
N GLY A 491 -6.05 31.26 5.88
CA GLY A 491 -6.36 29.93 5.37
C GLY A 491 -5.67 28.85 6.22
N PRO A 492 -6.13 27.59 6.14
CA PRO A 492 -5.68 26.50 7.01
C PRO A 492 -4.17 26.24 6.93
N VAL A 493 -3.53 25.91 8.05
CA VAL A 493 -2.12 25.53 8.10
C VAL A 493 -1.94 24.08 7.66
N ILE A 494 -1.31 23.90 6.50
CA ILE A 494 -1.08 22.58 5.89
C ILE A 494 0.16 21.91 6.51
N SER A 495 0.01 20.68 7.00
CA SER A 495 1.09 19.89 7.62
C SER A 495 1.10 18.42 7.16
N SER A 496 2.16 17.68 7.48
CA SER A 496 2.32 16.23 7.20
C SER A 496 2.13 15.78 5.74
N LEU A 497 2.35 16.69 4.78
CA LEU A 497 2.16 16.42 3.36
C LEU A 497 3.15 15.37 2.82
N GLN A 498 2.63 14.26 2.29
CA GLN A 498 3.43 13.16 1.74
C GLN A 498 2.74 12.48 0.55
N ALA A 499 3.54 11.81 -0.29
CA ALA A 499 3.07 10.89 -1.34
C ALA A 499 3.37 9.44 -0.92
N THR A 500 2.38 8.57 -1.04
CA THR A 500 2.39 7.17 -0.58
C THR A 500 1.78 6.26 -1.65
N GLU A 501 1.79 4.95 -1.44
CA GLU A 501 1.10 3.96 -2.30
C GLU A 501 1.48 4.08 -3.81
N ILE A 502 2.72 4.50 -4.08
CA ILE A 502 3.21 4.84 -5.43
C ILE A 502 3.38 3.56 -6.25
N GLY A 503 2.53 3.41 -7.27
CA GLY A 503 2.64 2.38 -8.30
C GLY A 503 3.23 2.93 -9.60
N SER A 504 3.09 2.18 -10.69
CA SER A 504 3.46 2.62 -12.04
C SER A 504 2.43 3.58 -12.65
N THR A 505 1.14 3.42 -12.29
CA THR A 505 0.01 4.22 -12.85
C THR A 505 -0.82 4.96 -11.81
N LYS A 506 -0.45 4.91 -10.52
CA LYS A 506 -1.17 5.59 -9.42
C LYS A 506 -0.25 6.02 -8.26
N ALA A 507 -0.73 6.94 -7.41
CA ALA A 507 -0.11 7.31 -6.13
C ALA A 507 -1.13 8.02 -5.22
N THR A 508 -1.00 7.90 -3.91
CA THR A 508 -1.91 8.52 -2.92
C THR A 508 -1.23 9.70 -2.21
N ILE A 509 -1.85 10.88 -2.26
CA ILE A 509 -1.37 12.09 -1.59
C ILE A 509 -2.14 12.28 -0.28
N LEU A 510 -1.41 12.50 0.82
CA LEU A 510 -1.92 12.63 2.18
C LEU A 510 -1.44 13.93 2.83
N TRP A 511 -2.29 14.62 3.58
CA TRP A 511 -1.90 15.76 4.44
C TRP A 511 -2.91 16.06 5.55
N LEU A 512 -2.54 16.99 6.42
CA LEU A 512 -3.36 17.50 7.51
C LEU A 512 -3.60 19.01 7.39
N THR A 513 -4.70 19.49 7.97
CA THR A 513 -4.94 20.90 8.31
C THR A 513 -5.38 21.05 9.76
N ASP A 514 -5.05 22.19 10.36
CA ASP A 514 -5.43 22.57 11.72
C ASP A 514 -6.94 22.83 11.88
N GLU A 515 -7.63 23.24 10.82
CA GLU A 515 -9.09 23.39 10.76
C GLU A 515 -9.75 22.60 9.60
N PRO A 516 -11.08 22.36 9.65
CA PRO A 516 -11.80 21.67 8.58
C PRO A 516 -11.84 22.45 7.26
N SER A 517 -11.27 21.87 6.21
CA SER A 517 -11.08 22.52 4.90
C SER A 517 -11.34 21.58 3.71
N THR A 518 -11.51 22.12 2.50
CA THR A 518 -11.65 21.34 1.25
C THR A 518 -10.29 20.91 0.71
N ALA A 519 -10.18 19.74 0.09
CA ALA A 519 -8.93 19.21 -0.44
C ALA A 519 -8.76 19.44 -1.96
N VAL A 520 -7.60 19.92 -2.41
CA VAL A 520 -7.22 20.00 -3.84
C VAL A 520 -5.77 19.56 -4.02
N VAL A 521 -5.52 18.59 -4.90
CA VAL A 521 -4.17 18.27 -5.43
C VAL A 521 -4.07 18.81 -6.85
N SER A 522 -2.99 19.53 -7.16
CA SER A 522 -2.58 19.81 -8.54
C SER A 522 -1.24 19.14 -8.83
N TYR A 523 -1.11 18.49 -9.99
CA TYR A 523 0.03 17.64 -10.33
C TYR A 523 0.36 17.63 -11.83
N GLY A 524 1.53 17.07 -12.18
CA GLY A 524 1.94 16.81 -13.56
C GLY A 524 3.42 16.46 -13.69
N VAL A 525 3.83 15.95 -14.86
CA VAL A 525 5.24 15.57 -15.11
C VAL A 525 6.10 16.84 -15.20
N GLY A 526 6.98 17.04 -14.21
CA GLY A 526 7.83 18.23 -14.09
C GLY A 526 7.13 19.58 -13.86
N ASN A 527 5.78 19.62 -13.84
CA ASN A 527 4.99 20.82 -13.61
C ASN A 527 3.71 20.47 -12.82
N PRO A 528 3.53 20.97 -11.59
CA PRO A 528 2.40 20.63 -10.73
C PRO A 528 1.07 21.35 -11.08
N ASN A 529 0.95 21.94 -12.27
CA ASN A 529 -0.22 22.73 -12.68
C ASN A 529 -0.86 22.21 -13.99
N LEU A 530 -0.69 20.92 -14.32
CA LEU A 530 -1.24 20.32 -15.54
C LEU A 530 -2.62 19.68 -15.31
N THR A 531 -2.79 18.97 -14.20
CA THR A 531 -4.02 18.25 -13.83
C THR A 531 -4.38 18.55 -12.38
N THR A 532 -5.67 18.55 -12.05
CA THR A 532 -6.18 18.82 -10.69
C THR A 532 -7.26 17.81 -10.30
N VAL A 533 -7.23 17.36 -9.04
CA VAL A 533 -8.27 16.54 -8.39
C VAL A 533 -8.72 17.26 -7.10
N ARG A 534 -10.02 17.22 -6.79
CA ARG A 534 -10.65 17.98 -5.70
C ARG A 534 -11.64 17.10 -4.92
N ASN A 535 -11.73 17.34 -3.60
CA ASN A 535 -12.79 16.86 -2.73
C ASN A 535 -13.30 18.04 -1.88
N ASP A 536 -14.60 18.30 -1.93
CA ASP A 536 -15.26 19.43 -1.24
C ASP A 536 -15.73 19.12 0.19
N THR A 537 -15.45 17.92 0.70
CA THR A 537 -15.72 17.56 2.10
C THR A 537 -14.79 18.35 3.01
N LEU A 538 -15.34 19.03 4.04
CA LEU A 538 -14.57 19.79 5.01
C LEU A 538 -13.97 18.87 6.10
N THR A 539 -12.66 18.62 6.03
CA THR A 539 -11.95 17.73 6.95
C THR A 539 -10.60 18.30 7.40
N THR A 540 -10.02 17.73 8.46
CA THR A 540 -8.67 18.03 8.97
C THR A 540 -7.62 17.01 8.54
N PHE A 541 -8.03 15.80 8.13
CA PHE A 541 -7.20 14.85 7.40
C PHE A 541 -7.65 14.80 5.94
N HIS A 542 -6.69 14.66 5.02
CA HIS A 542 -6.92 14.74 3.58
C HIS A 542 -6.24 13.57 2.87
N GLN A 543 -6.98 12.89 1.99
CA GLN A 543 -6.48 11.81 1.14
C GLN A 543 -7.05 11.98 -0.27
N ILE A 544 -6.18 11.97 -1.28
CA ILE A 544 -6.55 11.94 -2.71
C ILE A 544 -5.68 10.91 -3.44
N GLU A 545 -6.31 9.91 -4.07
CA GLU A 545 -5.62 9.02 -5.01
C GLU A 545 -5.51 9.69 -6.39
N LEU A 546 -4.31 9.66 -6.96
CA LEU A 546 -4.02 10.04 -8.33
C LEU A 546 -3.94 8.77 -9.19
N THR A 547 -4.67 8.75 -10.30
CA THR A 547 -4.74 7.60 -11.21
C THR A 547 -4.43 8.01 -12.65
N GLY A 548 -4.21 7.04 -13.54
CA GLY A 548 -3.86 7.29 -14.94
C GLY A 548 -2.47 7.91 -15.13
N LEU A 549 -1.58 7.71 -14.16
CA LEU A 549 -0.19 8.15 -14.27
C LEU A 549 0.57 7.32 -15.31
N SER A 550 1.63 7.89 -15.87
CA SER A 550 2.53 7.19 -16.78
C SER A 550 3.65 6.48 -15.99
N PRO A 551 4.00 5.22 -16.32
CA PRO A 551 5.11 4.51 -15.69
C PRO A 551 6.47 5.21 -15.87
N TYR A 552 7.30 5.07 -14.85
CA TYR A 552 8.62 5.67 -14.73
C TYR A 552 8.66 7.15 -15.12
N LYS A 553 7.89 7.99 -14.42
CA LYS A 553 7.87 9.44 -14.58
C LYS A 553 7.97 10.17 -13.24
N TYR A 554 8.77 11.22 -13.25
CA TYR A 554 8.89 12.19 -12.18
C TYR A 554 7.71 13.16 -12.21
N TYR A 555 6.81 13.02 -11.24
CA TYR A 555 5.67 13.91 -11.04
C TYR A 555 6.00 14.97 -10.00
N SER A 556 5.66 16.21 -10.31
CA SER A 556 5.58 17.31 -9.35
C SER A 556 4.13 17.50 -8.93
N PHE A 557 3.90 17.77 -7.64
CA PHE A 557 2.57 18.07 -7.11
C PHE A 557 2.62 19.19 -6.07
N LYS A 558 1.47 19.82 -5.83
CA LYS A 558 1.20 20.73 -4.72
C LYS A 558 -0.22 20.48 -4.22
N VAL A 559 -0.52 20.86 -2.99
CA VAL A 559 -1.88 20.90 -2.47
C VAL A 559 -2.34 22.31 -2.20
N THR A 560 -3.65 22.53 -2.33
CA THR A 560 -4.36 23.73 -1.93
C THR A 560 -5.51 23.30 -1.03
N SER A 561 -5.69 23.97 0.11
CA SER A 561 -6.80 23.71 1.04
C SER A 561 -7.49 25.02 1.36
N ALA A 562 -8.82 25.00 1.53
CA ALA A 562 -9.60 26.21 1.80
C ALA A 562 -10.67 25.95 2.86
N ASP A 563 -10.83 26.88 3.79
CA ASP A 563 -11.78 26.78 4.91
C ASP A 563 -13.26 26.86 4.44
N LYS A 564 -14.18 26.85 5.41
CA LYS A 564 -15.63 27.01 5.17
C LYS A 564 -16.06 28.42 4.72
N PHE A 565 -15.16 29.41 4.72
CA PHE A 565 -15.40 30.78 4.26
C PHE A 565 -14.76 31.08 2.90
N GLY A 566 -13.89 30.20 2.40
CA GLY A 566 -13.16 30.31 1.14
C GLY A 566 -11.73 30.85 1.26
N ASN A 567 -11.18 30.98 2.48
CA ASN A 567 -9.81 31.40 2.73
C ASN A 567 -8.82 30.28 2.34
N PRO A 568 -7.90 30.49 1.36
CA PRO A 568 -7.09 29.40 0.81
C PRO A 568 -5.61 29.43 1.25
N SER A 569 -5.09 28.26 1.59
CA SER A 569 -3.66 28.00 1.78
C SER A 569 -3.13 27.03 0.72
N SER A 570 -1.81 27.04 0.46
CA SER A 570 -1.18 26.12 -0.50
C SER A 570 0.22 25.70 -0.07
N SER A 571 0.61 24.47 -0.41
CA SER A 571 1.91 23.90 -0.07
C SER A 571 3.03 24.37 -0.99
N ASN A 572 4.27 24.12 -0.54
CA ASN A 572 5.41 23.99 -1.45
C ASN A 572 5.18 22.86 -2.48
N VAL A 573 5.96 22.88 -3.57
CA VAL A 573 5.95 21.80 -4.57
C VAL A 573 6.76 20.61 -4.04
N LEU A 574 6.14 19.44 -3.99
CA LEU A 574 6.77 18.16 -3.68
C LEU A 574 6.80 17.28 -4.94
N VAL A 575 7.55 16.18 -4.89
CA VAL A 575 7.82 15.32 -6.05
C VAL A 575 7.82 13.84 -5.69
N PHE A 576 7.46 12.99 -6.65
CA PHE A 576 7.59 11.53 -6.56
C PHE A 576 7.86 10.93 -7.95
N THR A 577 8.33 9.68 -8.01
CA THR A 577 8.57 8.96 -9.28
C THR A 577 7.74 7.68 -9.30
N THR A 578 6.94 7.48 -10.35
CA THR A 578 6.17 6.24 -10.54
C THR A 578 7.08 5.04 -10.83
N LEU A 579 6.63 3.84 -10.48
CA LEU A 579 7.34 2.58 -10.76
C LEU A 579 7.43 2.29 -12.28
N ARG A 580 8.35 1.39 -12.66
CA ARG A 580 8.60 0.96 -14.05
C ARG A 580 7.52 0.01 -14.57
#